data_AF-A0A8T3L1R4-F1
#
_entry.id   AF-A0A8T3L1R4-F1
#
_cell.length_a   1.000
_cell.length_b   1.000
_cell.length_c   1.000
_cell.angle_alpha   90.00
_cell.angle_beta   90.00
_cell.angle_gamma   90.00
#
_symmetry.space_group_name_H-M   'P 1'
#
loop_
_entity.id
_entity.type
_entity.pdbx_description
1 polymer ?
#
loop_
_entity_poly.entity_id
_entity_poly.type
_entity_poly.pdbx_seq_one_letter_code
_entity_poly.pdbx_strand_id
1 'polypeptide(L)'
;MLDTARLVMPERVSDRVPGERQSGGHVLIVGDGGYGLAVDGIAETIMLDAGGVRWRTAQGKRPWLAGTMVEQLSVLLDIDGMLGMISA
;
A
#
# COMPACT_ATOMS: atom_id res chain seq x y z
N MET A 1 -13.13 -1.88 -5.47
CA MET A 1 -12.19 -0.76 -5.19
C MET A 1 -11.77 -0.88 -3.75
N LEU A 2 -10.46 -0.91 -3.49
CA LEU A 2 -9.90 -1.13 -2.17
C LEU A 2 -9.40 0.20 -1.60
N ASP A 3 -9.81 0.50 -0.37
CA ASP A 3 -9.31 1.65 0.38
C ASP A 3 -7.98 1.29 1.04
N THR A 4 -6.89 1.66 0.36
CA THR A 4 -5.51 1.36 0.78
C THR A 4 -5.21 1.94 2.15
N ALA A 5 -5.73 3.13 2.48
CA ALA A 5 -5.48 3.79 3.76
C ALA A 5 -6.07 2.98 4.92
N ARG A 6 -7.28 2.44 4.75
CA ARG A 6 -7.91 1.56 5.76
C ARG A 6 -7.15 0.26 5.99
N LEU A 7 -6.50 -0.25 4.96
CA LEU A 7 -5.83 -1.56 5.02
C LEU A 7 -4.39 -1.47 5.52
N VAL A 8 -3.66 -0.44 5.08
CA VAL A 8 -2.22 -0.26 5.35
C VAL A 8 -1.99 0.57 6.62
N MET A 9 -2.87 1.54 6.91
CA MET A 9 -2.77 2.47 8.05
C MET A 9 -4.14 2.71 8.73
N PRO A 10 -4.78 1.66 9.29
CA PRO A 10 -6.11 1.75 9.89
C PRO A 10 -6.21 2.81 11.01
N GLU A 11 -5.12 3.08 11.71
CA GLU A 11 -5.03 4.11 12.75
C GLU A 11 -5.34 5.51 12.21
N ARG A 12 -4.87 5.86 11.01
CA ARG A 12 -5.07 7.19 10.42
C ARG A 12 -6.51 7.44 9.97
N VAL A 13 -7.27 6.37 9.79
CA VAL A 13 -8.70 6.45 9.44
C VAL A 13 -9.55 6.66 10.70
N SER A 14 -9.08 6.20 11.86
CA SER A 14 -9.77 6.32 13.15
C SER A 14 -9.70 7.75 13.69
N ASP A 15 -8.60 8.47 13.43
CA ASP A 15 -8.40 9.87 13.81
C ASP A 15 -9.12 10.88 12.91
N ARG A 16 -9.96 10.40 11.97
CA ARG A 16 -10.54 11.23 10.92
C ARG A 16 -11.85 11.90 11.38
N VAL A 17 -11.98 13.20 11.09
CA VAL A 17 -13.19 13.97 11.40
C VAL A 17 -14.34 13.56 10.45
N PRO A 18 -15.53 13.21 10.96
CA PRO A 18 -16.69 12.91 10.12
C PRO A 18 -17.03 14.10 9.20
N GLY A 19 -17.04 13.88 7.88
CA GLY A 19 -17.36 14.89 6.87
C GLY A 19 -16.16 15.44 6.09
N GLU A 20 -14.93 15.08 6.46
CA GLU A 20 -13.72 15.52 5.76
C GLU A 20 -13.54 14.73 4.44
N ARG A 21 -13.90 15.35 3.32
CA ARG A 21 -13.71 14.79 1.96
C ARG A 21 -12.21 14.67 1.66
N GLN A 22 -11.78 13.49 1.21
CA GLN A 22 -10.44 13.33 0.64
C GLN A 22 -10.33 14.18 -0.63
N SER A 23 -9.48 15.19 -0.62
CA SER A 23 -9.09 15.92 -1.84
C SER A 23 -8.08 15.08 -2.60
N GLY A 24 -8.48 14.57 -3.77
CA GLY A 24 -7.53 14.02 -4.76
C GLY A 24 -7.28 12.52 -4.69
N GLY A 25 -8.33 11.69 -4.75
CA GLY A 25 -8.15 10.25 -4.87
C GLY A 25 -7.76 9.84 -6.29
N HIS A 26 -6.52 9.40 -6.50
CA HIS A 26 -6.13 8.65 -7.68
C HIS A 26 -6.47 7.17 -7.47
N VAL A 27 -6.69 6.44 -8.55
CA VAL A 27 -6.87 4.99 -8.51
C VAL A 27 -5.70 4.33 -9.22
N LEU A 28 -4.89 3.59 -8.46
CA LEU A 28 -3.83 2.75 -9.01
C LEU A 28 -4.39 1.36 -9.30
N ILE A 29 -4.31 0.92 -10.56
CA ILE A 29 -4.79 -0.39 -10.98
C ILE A 29 -3.65 -1.42 -10.81
N VAL A 30 -3.93 -2.54 -10.13
CA VAL A 30 -2.98 -3.59 -9.76
C VAL A 30 -3.57 -4.99 -9.95
N GLY A 31 -2.72 -6.03 -9.90
CA GLY A 31 -3.13 -7.44 -10.02
C GLY A 31 -3.77 -7.73 -11.37
N ASP A 32 -3.01 -7.53 -12.45
CA ASP A 32 -3.44 -7.72 -13.84
C ASP A 32 -4.73 -6.98 -14.25
N GLY A 33 -5.04 -5.88 -13.57
CA GLY A 33 -6.25 -5.09 -13.84
C GLY A 33 -7.45 -5.45 -12.97
N GLY A 34 -7.35 -6.47 -12.12
CA GLY A 34 -8.46 -6.95 -11.29
C GLY A 34 -8.83 -6.01 -10.14
N TYR A 35 -7.90 -5.15 -9.68
CA TYR A 35 -8.07 -4.37 -8.47
C TYR A 35 -7.63 -2.92 -8.62
N GLY A 36 -8.38 -2.00 -8.00
CA GLY A 36 -8.04 -0.57 -7.94
C GLY A 36 -7.79 -0.14 -6.49
N LEU A 37 -6.65 0.49 -6.26
CA LEU A 37 -6.19 1.05 -4.99
C LEU A 37 -6.46 2.56 -4.98
N ALA A 38 -7.26 3.02 -4.03
CA ALA A 38 -7.36 4.46 -3.76
C ALA A 38 -6.05 4.95 -3.14
N VAL A 39 -5.45 5.99 -3.74
CA VAL A 39 -4.20 6.61 -3.27
C VAL A 39 -4.32 8.13 -3.35
N ASP A 40 -3.63 8.85 -2.47
CA ASP A 40 -3.66 10.33 -2.45
C ASP A 40 -2.89 10.95 -3.63
N GLY A 41 -1.97 10.21 -4.24
CA GLY A 41 -1.18 10.67 -5.38
C GLY A 41 -0.32 9.56 -5.98
N ILE A 42 0.11 9.77 -7.21
CA ILE A 42 1.07 8.90 -7.91
C ILE A 42 2.35 9.71 -8.10
N ALA A 43 3.44 9.24 -7.52
CA ALA A 43 4.76 9.84 -7.68
C ALA A 43 5.44 9.32 -8.96
N GLU A 44 6.70 9.68 -9.16
CA GLU A 44 7.50 9.21 -10.30
C GLU A 44 7.76 7.70 -10.25
N THR A 45 8.00 7.12 -11.43
CA THR A 45 8.48 5.74 -11.53
C THR A 45 9.99 5.72 -11.33
N ILE A 46 10.45 4.92 -10.39
CA ILE A 46 11.87 4.75 -10.09
C ILE A 46 12.32 3.32 -10.43
N MET A 47 13.58 3.17 -10.84
CA MET A 47 14.23 1.87 -10.92
C MET A 47 14.75 1.51 -9.53
N LEU A 48 14.28 0.39 -8.99
CA LEU A 48 14.65 -0.07 -7.66
C LEU A 48 15.66 -1.22 -7.77
N ASP A 49 16.83 -1.05 -7.16
CA ASP A 49 17.78 -2.15 -6.98
C ASP A 49 17.40 -3.02 -5.78
N ALA A 50 17.53 -4.34 -5.93
CA ALA A 50 17.19 -5.29 -4.88
C ALA A 50 18.08 -5.14 -3.63
N GLY A 51 19.32 -4.64 -3.79
CA GLY A 51 20.21 -4.30 -2.69
C GLY A 51 19.75 -3.09 -1.87
N GLY A 52 18.93 -2.22 -2.47
CA GLY A 52 18.31 -1.05 -1.84
C GLY A 52 17.06 -1.38 -1.00
N VAL A 53 16.71 -2.66 -0.86
CA VAL A 53 15.49 -3.10 -0.17
C VAL A 53 15.85 -4.02 1.00
N ARG A 54 15.34 -3.66 2.18
CA ARG A 54 15.25 -4.58 3.33
C ARG A 54 14.01 -5.45 3.15
N TRP A 55 14.21 -6.62 2.55
CA TRP A 55 13.17 -7.61 2.33
C TRP A 55 12.62 -8.15 3.66
N ARG A 56 11.33 -8.48 3.67
CA ARG A 56 10.75 -9.19 4.81
C ARG A 56 11.43 -10.56 4.98
N THR A 57 11.61 -10.99 6.21
CA THR A 57 12.23 -12.30 6.53
C THR A 57 11.21 -13.36 6.94
N ALA A 58 10.06 -12.97 7.48
CA ALA A 58 8.97 -13.87 7.85
C ALA A 58 7.61 -13.23 7.56
N GLN A 59 6.58 -14.05 7.32
CA GLN A 59 5.20 -13.56 7.30
C GLN A 59 4.83 -13.06 8.71
N GLY A 60 4.79 -11.73 8.84
CA GLY A 60 4.35 -11.06 10.06
C GLY A 60 2.90 -10.61 9.98
N LYS A 61 2.51 -9.72 10.89
CA LYS A 61 1.15 -9.12 10.95
C LYS A 61 0.76 -8.27 9.72
N ARG A 62 1.69 -8.03 8.79
CA ARG A 62 1.51 -7.18 7.60
C ARG A 62 1.89 -7.99 6.34
N PRO A 63 1.03 -8.92 5.87
CA PRO A 63 1.33 -9.74 4.70
C PRO A 63 1.44 -8.93 3.40
N TRP A 64 0.88 -7.71 3.37
CA TRP A 64 1.01 -6.73 2.30
C TRP A 64 2.37 -6.02 2.24
N LEU A 65 3.27 -6.21 3.23
CA LEU A 65 4.60 -5.60 3.25
C LEU A 65 5.61 -6.58 2.64
N ALA A 66 6.13 -6.30 1.45
CA ALA A 66 7.20 -7.10 0.82
C ALA A 66 8.58 -6.74 1.39
N GLY A 67 8.79 -5.44 1.66
CA GLY A 67 10.04 -4.92 2.18
C GLY A 67 9.99 -3.42 2.43
N THR A 68 11.08 -2.87 2.95
CA THR A 68 11.24 -1.43 3.18
C THR A 68 12.42 -0.94 2.35
N MET A 69 12.23 0.15 1.62
CA MET A 69 13.34 0.79 0.91
C MET A 69 14.32 1.37 1.93
N VAL A 70 15.62 1.21 1.70
CA VAL A 70 16.63 1.65 2.67
C VAL A 70 16.82 3.16 2.64
N GLU A 71 16.83 3.73 1.43
CA GLU A 71 17.12 5.16 1.22
C GLU A 71 15.89 6.06 1.38
N GLN A 72 14.69 5.48 1.24
CA GLN A 72 13.44 6.21 1.34
C GLN A 72 12.61 5.67 2.50
N LEU A 73 11.80 6.52 3.13
CA LEU A 73 10.80 6.11 4.12
C LEU A 73 9.57 5.46 3.43
N SER A 74 9.83 4.61 2.46
CA SER A 74 8.86 4.00 1.55
C SER A 74 8.87 2.49 1.74
N VAL A 75 7.72 1.87 1.54
CA VAL A 75 7.53 0.42 1.63
C VAL A 75 7.26 -0.15 0.26
N LEU A 76 7.79 -1.36 0.01
CA LEU A 76 7.43 -2.16 -1.13
C LEU A 76 6.20 -3.00 -0.78
N LEU A 77 5.14 -2.85 -1.58
CA LEU A 77 3.88 -3.54 -1.37
C LEU A 77 3.89 -4.93 -2.04
N ASP A 78 3.41 -5.93 -1.29
CA ASP A 78 3.06 -7.26 -1.79
C ASP A 78 1.56 -7.26 -2.12
N ILE A 79 1.23 -7.17 -3.41
CA ILE A 79 -0.15 -7.10 -3.87
C ILE A 79 -0.89 -8.41 -3.57
N ASP A 80 -0.26 -9.57 -3.82
CA ASP A 80 -0.91 -10.86 -3.58
C ASP A 80 -1.18 -11.09 -2.10
N GLY A 81 -0.19 -10.76 -1.24
CA GLY A 81 -0.36 -10.80 0.22
C GLY A 81 -1.46 -9.85 0.71
N MET A 82 -1.65 -8.72 0.03
CA MET A 82 -2.72 -7.77 0.31
C MET A 82 -4.10 -8.30 -0.10
N LEU A 83 -4.19 -8.88 -1.31
CA LEU A 83 -5.42 -9.48 -1.83
C LEU A 83 -5.89 -10.69 -1.02
N GLY A 84 -4.94 -11.47 -0.49
CA GLY A 84 -5.24 -12.59 0.40
C GLY A 84 -5.92 -12.18 1.72
N MET A 85 -5.74 -10.94 2.18
CA MET A 85 -6.40 -10.45 3.39
C MET A 85 -7.86 -10.04 3.18
N ILE A 86 -8.22 -9.66 1.95
CA ILE A 86 -9.56 -9.13 1.63
C ILE A 86 -10.47 -10.18 0.99
N SER A 87 -9.91 -11.30 0.57
CA SER A 87 -10.64 -12.43 -0.02
C SER A 87 -10.96 -13.52 1.02
N ALA A 88 -10.79 -13.22 2.31
CA ALA A 88 -11.03 -14.11 3.45
C ALA A 88 -12.35 -13.80 4.16
#